data_AF-A0A511FCZ2-F1
#
_entry.id   AF-A0A511FCZ2-F1
#
_cell.length_a   1.000
_cell.length_b   1.000
_cell.length_c   1.000
_cell.angle_alpha   90.00
_cell.angle_beta   90.00
_cell.angle_gamma   90.00
#
_symmetry.space_group_name_H-M   'P 1'
#
loop_
_entity.id
_entity.type
_entity.pdbx_description
1 polymer ?
#
loop_
_entity_poly.entity_id
_entity_poly.type
_entity_poly.pdbx_seq_one_letter_code
_entity_poly.pdbx_strand_id
1 'polypeptide(L)'
;MRPAPGWVSVLEGIRVGVPALRAATECLRPDVGRVSVSVLAAEKAPVRTQYQQAMARLLAEPLTSGVLRRREVLRWLDIVGLRLSEAADHLATAAIKRGT
;
A
#
# COMPACT_ATOMS: atom_id res chain seq x y z
N MET A 1 -8.76 -20.25 -8.00
CA MET A 1 -7.31 -20.28 -7.73
C MET A 1 -7.09 -19.80 -6.30
N ARG A 2 -6.47 -20.58 -5.41
CA ARG A 2 -6.20 -20.11 -4.04
C ARG A 2 -5.05 -19.11 -4.05
N PRO A 3 -5.13 -17.98 -3.33
CA PRO A 3 -4.04 -17.01 -3.29
C PRO A 3 -2.80 -17.63 -2.64
N ALA A 4 -1.63 -17.38 -3.23
CA ALA A 4 -0.37 -17.80 -2.65
C ALA A 4 -0.12 -17.07 -1.31
N PRO A 5 0.53 -17.69 -0.31
CA PRO A 5 0.73 -17.09 1.01
C PRO A 5 1.40 -15.70 0.96
N GLY A 6 2.33 -15.50 0.02
CA GLY A 6 3.00 -14.21 -0.17
C GLY A 6 2.07 -13.08 -0.65
N TRP A 7 0.99 -13.40 -1.35
CA TRP A 7 0.01 -12.40 -1.80
C TRP A 7 -0.86 -11.91 -0.67
N VAL A 8 -1.21 -12.82 0.25
CA VAL A 8 -2.09 -12.52 1.38
C VAL A 8 -1.49 -11.42 2.23
N SER A 9 -0.19 -11.48 2.53
CA SER A 9 0.48 -10.43 3.31
C SER A 9 0.37 -9.06 2.62
N VAL A 10 0.66 -8.97 1.32
CA VAL A 10 0.59 -7.70 0.57
C VAL A 10 -0.84 -7.17 0.50
N LEU A 11 -1.83 -8.06 0.30
CA LEU A 11 -3.25 -7.71 0.32
C LEU A 11 -3.70 -7.20 1.70
N GLU A 12 -3.19 -7.78 2.79
CA GLU A 12 -3.45 -7.27 4.14
C GLU A 12 -2.88 -5.86 4.34
N GLY A 13 -1.68 -5.58 3.81
CA GLY A 13 -1.14 -4.22 3.78
C GLY A 13 -2.07 -3.24 3.06
N ILE A 14 -2.58 -3.62 1.88
CA ILE A 14 -3.53 -2.82 1.10
C ILE A 14 -4.85 -2.62 1.87
N ARG A 15 -5.36 -3.69 2.50
CA ARG A 15 -6.59 -3.66 3.31
C ARG A 15 -6.48 -2.70 4.50
N VAL A 16 -5.29 -2.51 5.05
CA VAL A 16 -5.01 -1.54 6.12
C VAL A 16 -4.85 -0.12 5.55
N GLY A 17 -4.13 0.04 4.44
CA GLY A 17 -3.84 1.35 3.85
C GLY A 17 -5.06 2.07 3.26
N VAL A 18 -5.96 1.34 2.59
CA VAL A 18 -7.14 1.94 1.93
C VAL A 18 -8.09 2.64 2.92
N PRO A 19 -8.49 2.03 4.05
CA PRO A 19 -9.29 2.72 5.07
C PRO A 19 -8.58 3.92 5.69
N ALA A 20 -7.26 3.86 5.90
CA ALA A 20 -6.50 4.99 6.43
C ALA A 20 -6.51 6.19 5.46
N LEU A 21 -6.33 5.92 4.16
CA LEU A 21 -6.43 6.95 3.12
C LEU A 21 -7.84 7.56 3.05
N ARG A 22 -8.90 6.74 3.17
CA ARG A 22 -10.29 7.22 3.26
C ARG A 22 -10.49 8.11 4.50
N ALA A 23 -9.99 7.70 5.67
CA ALA A 23 -10.09 8.51 6.87
C ALA A 23 -9.39 9.86 6.70
N ALA A 24 -8.23 9.88 6.01
CA ALA A 24 -7.53 11.12 5.71
C ALA A 24 -8.36 12.07 4.83
N THR A 25 -9.04 11.57 3.79
CA THR A 25 -9.89 12.41 2.94
C THR A 25 -11.12 12.93 3.68
N GLU A 26 -11.71 12.12 4.57
CA GLU A 26 -12.82 12.53 5.42
C GLU A 26 -12.43 13.62 6.44
N CYS A 27 -11.18 13.61 6.93
CA CYS A 27 -10.67 14.63 7.86
C CYS A 27 -10.35 15.99 7.21
N LEU A 28 -10.15 16.05 5.88
CA LEU A 28 -9.74 17.28 5.18
C LEU A 28 -10.67 18.49 5.40
N ARG A 29 -11.97 18.25 5.59
CA ARG A 29 -12.98 19.29 5.78
C ARG A 29 -13.18 19.69 7.25
N PRO A 30 -13.31 18.75 8.21
CA PRO A 30 -13.56 19.10 9.61
C PRO A 30 -12.30 19.48 10.41
N ASP A 31 -11.13 18.90 10.11
CA ASP A 31 -9.94 19.06 10.95
C ASP A 31 -8.66 18.68 10.18
N VAL A 32 -7.97 19.71 9.67
CA VAL A 32 -6.72 19.57 8.92
C VAL A 32 -5.61 18.94 9.76
N GLY A 33 -5.60 19.16 11.09
CA GLY A 33 -4.59 18.60 11.98
C GLY A 33 -4.67 17.07 12.10
N ARG A 34 -5.87 16.50 11.98
CA ARG A 34 -6.10 15.04 12.00
C ARG A 34 -5.78 14.35 10.68
N VAL A 35 -5.63 15.10 9.59
CA VAL A 35 -5.23 14.56 8.28
C VAL A 35 -3.83 13.96 8.36
N SER A 36 -2.88 14.64 9.02
CA SER A 36 -1.49 14.16 9.14
C SER A 36 -1.37 12.80 9.83
N VAL A 37 -2.20 12.53 10.84
CA VAL A 37 -2.22 11.23 11.55
C VAL A 37 -2.72 10.12 10.63
N SER A 38 -3.78 10.40 9.86
CA SER A 38 -4.40 9.41 8.97
C SER A 38 -3.54 9.13 7.73
N VAL A 39 -2.88 10.16 7.20
CA VAL A 39 -1.89 10.03 6.11
C VAL A 39 -0.70 9.18 6.56
N LEU A 40 -0.15 9.45 7.75
CA LEU A 40 0.96 8.64 8.29
C LEU A 40 0.56 7.16 8.47
N ALA A 41 -0.69 6.89 8.84
CA ALA A 41 -1.20 5.52 8.91
C ALA A 41 -1.29 4.84 7.54
N ALA A 42 -1.64 5.59 6.48
CA ALA A 42 -1.66 5.10 5.11
C ALA A 42 -0.23 4.85 4.57
N GLU A 43 0.72 5.74 4.84
CA GLU A 43 2.14 5.57 4.48
C GLU A 43 2.79 4.38 5.17
N LYS A 44 2.42 4.13 6.43
CA LYS A 44 2.93 3.00 7.22
C LYS A 44 2.33 1.65 6.83
N ALA A 45 1.42 1.60 5.85
CA ALA A 45 0.93 0.35 5.32
C ALA A 45 2.11 -0.44 4.72
N PRO A 46 2.43 -1.66 5.21
CA PRO A 46 3.67 -2.35 4.89
C PRO A 46 3.69 -3.00 3.50
N VAL A 47 2.93 -2.47 2.52
CA VAL A 47 2.71 -3.08 1.20
C VAL A 47 4.02 -3.32 0.47
N ARG A 48 4.91 -2.31 0.42
CA ARG A 48 6.19 -2.38 -0.27
C ARG A 48 7.12 -3.42 0.35
N THR A 49 7.24 -3.42 1.67
CA THR A 49 8.09 -4.37 2.41
C THR A 49 7.57 -5.80 2.25
N GLN A 50 6.25 -6.01 2.35
CA GLN A 50 5.62 -7.31 2.16
C GLN A 50 5.81 -7.82 0.72
N TYR A 51 5.70 -6.94 -0.27
CA TYR A 51 6.01 -7.28 -1.66
C TYR A 51 7.46 -7.73 -1.81
N GLN A 52 8.42 -6.96 -1.28
CA GLN A 52 9.85 -7.29 -1.40
C GLN A 52 10.17 -8.65 -0.77
N GLN A 53 9.62 -8.93 0.42
CA GLN A 53 9.77 -10.22 1.10
C GLN A 53 9.13 -11.36 0.29
N ALA A 54 7.92 -11.15 -0.23
CA ALA A 54 7.25 -12.16 -1.05
C ALA A 54 7.98 -12.41 -2.39
N MET A 55 8.51 -11.37 -3.01
CA MET A 55 9.30 -11.45 -4.23
C MET A 55 10.62 -12.18 -3.99
N ALA A 56 11.32 -11.89 -2.90
CA ALA A 56 12.55 -12.57 -2.54
C ALA A 56 12.33 -14.09 -2.37
N ARG A 57 11.25 -14.48 -1.69
CA ARG A 57 10.86 -15.90 -1.55
C ARG A 57 10.52 -16.54 -2.90
N LEU A 58 9.77 -15.84 -3.75
CA LEU A 58 9.39 -16.34 -5.07
C LEU A 58 10.59 -16.53 -6.01
N LEU A 59 11.56 -15.61 -5.97
CA LEU A 59 12.76 -15.66 -6.81
C LEU A 59 13.76 -16.73 -6.37
N ALA A 60 13.61 -17.29 -5.16
CA ALA A 60 14.37 -18.46 -4.71
C ALA A 60 13.83 -19.78 -5.27
N GLU A 61 12.65 -19.78 -5.92
CA GLU A 61 12.07 -20.96 -6.53
C GLU A 61 12.60 -21.20 -7.96
N PRO A 62 12.60 -22.46 -8.47
CA PRO A 62 12.96 -22.74 -9.85
C PRO A 62 12.11 -21.96 -10.86
N LEU A 63 12.74 -21.41 -11.90
CA LEU A 63 12.07 -20.62 -12.91
C LEU A 63 11.07 -21.47 -13.71
N THR A 64 9.79 -21.16 -13.54
CA THR A 64 8.67 -21.80 -14.25
C THR A 64 7.66 -20.76 -14.71
N SER A 65 6.78 -21.12 -15.65
CA SER A 65 5.65 -20.27 -16.05
C SER A 65 4.74 -19.91 -14.86
N GLY A 66 4.59 -20.83 -13.90
CA GLY A 66 3.85 -20.60 -12.66
C GLY A 66 4.51 -19.55 -11.75
N VAL A 67 5.85 -19.55 -11.65
CA VAL A 67 6.60 -18.50 -10.95
C VAL A 67 6.41 -17.15 -11.63
N LEU A 68 6.53 -17.08 -12.96
CA LEU A 68 6.32 -15.84 -13.72
C LEU A 68 4.92 -15.26 -13.53
N ARG A 69 3.89 -16.11 -13.55
CA ARG A 69 2.51 -15.69 -13.28
C ARG A 69 2.35 -15.14 -11.86
N ARG A 70 2.96 -15.78 -10.87
CA ARG A 70 2.90 -15.30 -9.48
C ARG A 70 3.67 -14.00 -9.25
N ARG A 71 4.78 -13.81 -9.96
CA ARG A 71 5.55 -12.57 -9.97
C ARG A 71 4.69 -11.41 -10.48
N GLU A 72 3.94 -11.63 -11.55
CA GLU A 72 3.10 -10.58 -12.13
C GLU A 72 1.99 -10.14 -11.17
N VAL A 73 1.34 -11.08 -10.48
CA VAL A 73 0.36 -10.75 -9.43
C VAL A 73 1.01 -9.91 -8.32
N LEU A 74 2.18 -10.31 -7.82
CA LEU A 74 2.92 -9.52 -6.81
C LEU A 74 3.23 -8.11 -7.32
N ARG A 75 3.63 -7.98 -8.59
CA ARG A 75 3.91 -6.68 -9.21
C ARG A 75 2.67 -5.80 -9.27
N TRP A 76 1.50 -6.34 -9.62
CA TRP A 76 0.25 -5.57 -9.60
C TRP A 76 -0.10 -5.08 -8.20
N LEU A 77 0.12 -5.91 -7.17
CA LEU A 77 -0.11 -5.50 -5.78
C LEU A 77 0.88 -4.41 -5.33
N ASP A 78 2.15 -4.49 -5.75
CA ASP A 78 3.16 -3.44 -5.50
C ASP A 78 2.76 -2.09 -6.13
N ILE A 79 2.21 -2.12 -7.35
CA ILE A 79 1.69 -0.92 -8.03
C ILE A 79 0.55 -0.29 -7.21
N VAL A 80 -0.36 -1.09 -6.66
CA VAL A 80 -1.42 -0.57 -5.77
C VAL A 80 -0.80 0.08 -4.53
N GLY A 81 0.20 -0.56 -3.91
CA GLY A 81 0.96 0.01 -2.80
C GLY A 81 1.59 1.37 -3.12
N LEU A 82 2.25 1.47 -4.27
CA LEU A 82 2.86 2.72 -4.74
C LEU A 82 1.82 3.84 -4.87
N ARG A 83 0.66 3.56 -5.47
CA ARG A 83 -0.41 4.56 -5.63
C ARG A 83 -1.05 4.97 -4.31
N LEU A 84 -1.12 4.06 -3.34
CA LEU A 84 -1.57 4.40 -1.98
C LEU A 84 -0.62 5.38 -1.31
N SER A 85 0.70 5.14 -1.37
CA SER A 85 1.71 6.04 -0.82
C SER A 85 1.68 7.42 -1.50
N GLU A 86 1.62 7.45 -2.84
CA GLU A 86 1.55 8.71 -3.60
C GLU A 86 0.29 9.53 -3.26
N ALA A 87 -0.86 8.86 -3.12
CA ALA A 87 -2.08 9.53 -2.68
C ALA A 87 -1.97 10.08 -1.25
N ALA A 88 -1.33 9.33 -0.35
CA ALA A 88 -1.08 9.77 1.03
C ALA A 88 -0.17 11.02 1.06
N ASP A 89 0.94 11.02 0.32
CA ASP A 89 1.87 12.15 0.20
C ASP A 89 1.17 13.43 -0.33
N HIS A 90 0.32 13.26 -1.35
CA HIS A 90 -0.46 14.37 -1.90
C HIS A 90 -1.45 14.95 -0.88
N LEU A 91 -2.08 14.11 -0.06
CA LEU A 91 -2.98 14.55 1.01
C LEU A 91 -2.22 15.26 2.13
N ALA A 92 -1.05 14.76 2.56
CA ALA A 92 -0.18 15.45 3.51
C ALA A 92 0.20 16.84 2.99
N THR A 93 0.65 16.92 1.74
CA THR A 93 1.01 18.20 1.10
C THR A 93 -0.17 19.17 1.07
N ALA A 94 -1.38 18.68 0.73
CA ALA A 94 -2.58 19.50 0.70
C ALA A 94 -3.01 19.97 2.11
N ALA A 95 -2.80 19.15 3.14
CA ALA A 95 -3.07 19.51 4.53
C ALA A 95 -2.12 20.62 5.00
N ILE A 96 -0.81 20.50 4.72
CA ILE A 96 0.18 21.54 5.05
C ILE A 96 -0.21 22.87 4.41
N LYS A 97 -0.55 22.87 3.12
CA LYS A 97 -0.95 24.09 2.37
C LYS A 97 -2.26 24.72 2.85
N ARG A 98 -3.13 23.97 3.53
CA ARG A 98 -4.41 24.45 4.06
C ARG A 98 -4.36 24.83 5.54
N GLY A 99 -3.36 24.33 6.28
CA GLY A 99 -3.14 24.66 7.68
C GLY A 99 -2.32 25.94 7.91
N THR A 100 -1.76 26.52 6.83
CA THR A 100 -1.17 27.88 6.77
C THR A 100 -2.16 28.84 6.14
#